data_AF-A0A5B7GAS2-F1
#
_entry.id   AF-A0A5B7GAS2-F1
#
_cell.length_a   1.000
_cell.length_b   1.000
_cell.length_c   1.000
_cell.angle_alpha   90.00
_cell.angle_beta   90.00
_cell.angle_gamma   90.00
#
_symmetry.space_group_name_H-M   'P 1'
#
loop_
_entity.id
_entity.type
_entity.pdbx_description
1 polymer ?
#
loop_
_entity_poly.entity_id
_entity_poly.type
_entity_poly.pdbx_seq_one_letter_code
_entity_poly.pdbx_strand_id
1 'polypeptide(L)'
;MCLWPPHRDLVRAKPGCRLVTQEEAAKADMVVVAVGADHYHRLPLGMLKHKVVIDVANFTAPPSPHQPSNAEMLQQMIPQAQVVKSFNVLSAYALENNVQQQAKQVPVASDWPEARRRVLELVKQMGYSPVDKGPLKFARDIEAIPLQLMPSWRKPMMVIGSLFVFHYLLLLFKTMFNNALYKGHIIYSLLFMVRQMCLGVAVWSGTYDPLVWEPPFVASLDVRVNSTTLVTQEIPIYSNRMSLRGELFLTFGM
;
A
#
# COMPACT_ATOMS: atom_id res chain seq x y z
N MET A 1 12.58 11.67 21.94
CA MET A 1 11.89 12.09 23.18
C MET A 1 10.60 12.77 22.78
N CYS A 2 9.43 12.26 23.21
CA CYS A 2 8.13 12.87 22.92
C CYS A 2 7.89 14.06 23.86
N LEU A 3 7.52 15.22 23.31
CA LEU A 3 7.16 16.42 24.07
C LEU A 3 5.67 16.73 23.86
N TRP A 4 4.88 16.71 24.93
CA TRP A 4 3.51 17.25 25.05
C TRP A 4 3.40 17.92 26.45
N PRO A 5 2.48 18.89 26.71
CA PRO A 5 2.63 20.01 27.65
C PRO A 5 2.35 19.57 29.11
N PRO A 6 2.30 20.50 30.10
CA PRO A 6 3.00 20.43 31.39
C PRO A 6 2.32 19.51 32.44
N HIS A 7 1.76 18.38 32.04
CA HIS A 7 1.34 17.30 32.94
C HIS A 7 2.53 16.36 33.12
N ARG A 8 3.37 16.65 34.13
CA ARG A 8 4.52 15.80 34.51
C ARG A 8 4.12 14.35 34.83
N ASP A 9 2.83 14.11 35.06
CA ASP A 9 2.30 12.82 35.51
C ASP A 9 2.02 11.82 34.37
N LEU A 10 2.09 12.24 33.10
CA LEU A 10 1.74 11.39 31.94
C LEU A 10 2.93 10.74 31.23
N VAL A 11 4.18 11.12 31.57
CA VAL A 11 5.37 10.62 30.88
C VAL A 11 6.14 9.69 31.79
N ARG A 12 6.00 8.38 31.58
CA ARG A 12 6.84 7.36 32.24
C ARG A 12 8.04 7.06 31.35
N ALA A 13 9.24 7.18 31.92
CA ALA A 13 10.44 6.74 31.22
C ALA A 13 10.38 5.23 30.97
N LYS A 14 10.70 4.77 29.75
CA LYS A 14 10.95 3.35 29.51
C LYS A 14 12.21 2.91 30.27
N PRO A 15 12.32 1.63 30.68
CA PRO A 15 13.54 1.12 31.31
C PRO A 15 14.79 1.47 30.49
N GLY A 16 15.84 1.97 31.14
CA GLY A 16 17.06 2.44 30.48
C GLY A 16 17.00 3.86 29.90
N CYS A 17 15.85 4.56 29.99
CA CYS A 17 15.71 5.96 29.62
C CYS A 17 15.58 6.84 30.87
N ARG A 18 16.15 8.06 30.82
CA ARG A 18 15.97 9.09 31.85
C ARG A 18 15.21 10.28 31.27
N LEU A 19 14.23 10.79 32.00
CA LEU A 19 13.57 12.06 31.66
C LEU A 19 14.43 13.20 32.15
N VAL A 20 14.67 14.16 31.26
CA VAL A 20 15.58 15.29 31.46
C VAL A 20 14.96 16.56 30.93
N THR A 21 15.52 17.72 31.27
CA THR A 21 15.10 18.99 30.65
C THR A 21 15.60 19.09 29.21
N GLN A 22 15.05 20.04 28.44
CA GLN A 22 15.48 20.24 27.06
C GLN A 22 16.95 20.67 26.98
N GLU A 23 17.40 21.46 27.95
CA GLU A 23 18.79 21.94 28.07
C GLU A 23 19.75 20.78 28.35
N GLU A 24 19.35 19.84 29.22
CA GLU A 24 20.14 18.63 29.47
C GLU A 24 20.19 17.72 28.23
N ALA A 25 19.06 17.49 27.57
CA ALA A 25 19.00 16.68 26.35
C ALA A 25 19.85 17.28 25.22
N ALA A 26 19.85 18.61 25.09
CA ALA A 26 20.63 19.32 24.09
C ALA A 26 22.15 19.18 24.31
N LYS A 27 22.64 18.68 25.45
CA LYS A 27 24.08 18.40 25.64
C LYS A 27 24.58 17.27 24.76
N ALA A 28 23.72 16.35 24.31
CA ALA A 28 24.10 15.25 23.42
C ALA A 28 24.64 15.75 22.07
N ASP A 29 25.52 14.97 21.44
CA ASP A 29 26.09 15.29 20.12
C ASP A 29 25.09 15.13 18.98
N MET A 30 24.10 14.26 19.20
CA MET A 30 23.04 13.93 18.25
C MET A 30 21.69 14.06 18.96
N VAL A 31 20.81 14.89 18.41
CA VAL A 31 19.50 15.20 18.98
C VAL A 31 18.41 14.87 17.98
N VAL A 32 17.46 14.03 18.38
CA VAL A 32 16.27 13.71 17.57
C VAL A 32 15.14 14.66 17.93
N VAL A 33 14.70 15.45 16.96
CA VAL A 33 13.61 16.44 17.11
C VAL A 33 12.28 15.75 16.80
N ALA A 34 11.69 15.14 17.82
CA ALA A 34 10.40 14.44 17.72
C ALA A 34 9.22 15.35 18.10
N VAL A 35 9.18 16.54 17.50
CA VAL A 35 8.05 17.50 17.60
C VAL A 35 7.57 17.85 16.20
N GLY A 36 6.29 18.21 16.06
CA GLY A 36 5.76 18.71 14.79
C GLY A 36 6.43 20.02 14.39
N ALA A 37 6.53 20.27 13.08
CA ALA A 37 7.22 21.43 12.51
C ALA A 37 6.68 22.77 13.03
N ASP A 38 5.38 22.84 13.34
CA ASP A 38 4.73 24.02 13.94
C ASP A 38 5.38 24.47 15.26
N HIS A 39 6.07 23.56 15.95
CA HIS A 39 6.64 23.78 17.27
C HIS A 39 8.16 24.00 17.26
N TYR A 40 8.82 24.07 16.10
CA TYR A 40 10.27 24.27 16.05
C TYR A 40 10.73 25.55 16.74
N HIS A 41 9.92 26.61 16.71
CA HIS A 41 10.20 27.88 17.39
C HIS A 41 10.31 27.75 18.93
N ARG A 42 9.81 26.66 19.52
CA ARG A 42 9.88 26.39 20.98
C ARG A 42 11.10 25.58 21.38
N LEU A 43 11.91 25.12 20.43
CA LEU A 43 13.12 24.36 20.72
C LEU A 43 14.22 25.30 21.24
N PRO A 44 15.17 24.80 22.06
CA PRO A 44 16.33 25.57 22.49
C PRO A 44 17.35 25.69 21.35
N LEU A 45 17.00 26.41 20.27
CA LEU A 45 17.75 26.49 19.01
C LEU A 45 19.23 26.86 19.22
N GLY A 46 19.52 27.75 20.17
CA GLY A 46 20.88 28.15 20.51
C GLY A 46 21.77 27.00 21.01
N MET A 47 21.19 26.00 21.67
CA MET A 47 21.92 24.85 22.20
C MET A 47 22.13 23.74 21.16
N LEU A 48 21.41 23.80 20.04
CA LEU A 48 21.51 22.82 18.95
C LEU A 48 22.60 23.15 17.93
N LYS A 49 23.28 24.29 18.10
CA LYS A 49 24.39 24.71 17.24
C LYS A 49 25.52 23.67 17.26
N HIS A 50 26.11 23.43 16.09
CA HIS A 50 27.20 22.48 15.86
C HIS A 50 26.89 21.01 16.15
N LYS A 51 25.62 20.66 16.38
CA LYS A 51 25.18 19.29 16.66
C LYS A 51 24.56 18.65 15.42
N VAL A 52 24.47 17.33 15.45
CA VAL A 52 23.67 16.57 14.49
C VAL A 52 22.22 16.61 14.95
N VAL A 53 21.35 17.25 14.16
CA VAL A 53 19.93 17.42 14.50
C VAL A 53 19.12 16.57 13.53
N ILE A 54 18.47 15.53 14.04
CA ILE A 54 17.66 14.61 13.21
C ILE A 54 16.22 15.08 13.22
N ASP A 55 15.73 15.52 12.06
CA ASP A 55 14.32 15.83 11.86
C ASP A 55 13.53 14.58 11.44
N VAL A 56 12.45 14.32 12.18
CA VAL A 56 11.53 13.19 11.95
C VAL A 56 10.09 13.64 11.66
N ALA A 57 9.84 14.95 11.53
CA ALA A 57 8.51 15.49 11.32
C ALA A 57 7.93 15.05 9.96
N ASN A 58 6.62 14.87 9.88
CA ASN A 58 5.92 14.66 8.61
C ASN A 58 5.02 15.85 8.33
N PHE A 59 4.72 16.11 7.06
CA PHE A 59 3.70 17.08 6.71
C PHE A 59 2.33 16.59 7.18
N THR A 60 1.53 17.53 7.71
CA THR A 60 0.13 17.31 8.07
C THR A 60 -0.81 17.42 6.87
N ALA A 61 -0.38 18.12 5.82
CA ALA A 61 -1.11 18.32 4.57
C ALA A 61 -0.16 18.24 3.36
N PRO A 62 -0.65 17.99 2.13
CA PRO A 62 0.19 17.97 0.94
C PRO A 62 1.00 19.28 0.79
N PRO A 63 2.33 19.21 0.69
CA PRO A 63 3.16 20.41 0.66
C PRO A 63 2.97 21.20 -0.63
N SER A 64 2.89 22.54 -0.52
CA SER A 64 2.84 23.44 -1.68
C SER A 64 4.12 23.33 -2.53
N PRO A 65 4.06 23.38 -3.87
CA PRO A 65 5.22 23.33 -4.77
C PRO A 65 6.37 24.27 -4.39
N HIS A 66 6.07 25.42 -3.80
CA HIS A 66 7.05 26.46 -3.47
C HIS A 66 7.46 26.48 -1.99
N GLN A 67 6.90 25.61 -1.15
CA GLN A 67 7.23 25.55 0.26
C GLN A 67 8.51 24.72 0.48
N PRO A 68 9.47 25.19 1.30
CA PRO A 68 10.61 24.39 1.73
C PRO A 68 10.16 23.17 2.56
N SER A 69 10.98 22.13 2.59
CA SER A 69 10.76 20.99 3.49
C SER A 69 10.90 21.38 4.97
N ASN A 70 10.32 20.59 5.87
CA ASN A 70 10.43 20.86 7.31
C ASN A 70 11.90 20.83 7.76
N ALA A 71 12.69 19.91 7.21
CA ALA A 71 14.12 19.84 7.49
C ALA A 71 14.90 21.05 6.96
N GLU A 72 14.56 21.57 5.77
CA GLU A 72 15.16 22.83 5.26
C GLU A 72 14.78 24.03 6.13
N MET A 73 13.51 24.12 6.56
CA MET A 73 13.07 25.15 7.51
C MET A 73 13.85 25.08 8.83
N LEU A 74 14.06 23.87 9.37
CA LEU A 74 14.84 23.68 10.58
C LEU A 74 16.31 24.07 10.38
N GLN A 75 16.89 23.76 9.23
CA GLN A 75 18.27 24.15 8.88
C GLN A 75 18.41 25.68 8.77
N GLN A 76 17.39 26.38 8.26
CA GLN A 76 17.35 27.85 8.23
C GLN A 76 17.25 28.46 9.64
N MET A 77 16.49 27.83 10.54
CA MET A 77 16.38 28.28 11.94
C MET A 77 17.69 28.08 12.73
N ILE A 78 18.49 27.08 12.36
CA ILE A 78 19.74 26.75 13.04
C ILE A 78 20.89 26.53 12.02
N PRO A 79 21.40 27.58 11.36
CA PRO A 79 22.37 27.43 10.27
C PRO A 79 23.68 26.73 10.68
N GLN A 80 24.02 26.78 11.97
CA GLN A 80 25.23 26.17 12.53
C GLN A 80 25.04 24.70 12.90
N ALA A 81 23.81 24.17 12.86
CA ALA A 81 23.54 22.76 13.10
C ALA A 81 23.70 21.94 11.81
N GLN A 82 23.99 20.66 11.98
CA GLN A 82 24.02 19.68 10.89
C GLN A 82 22.68 18.95 10.85
N VAL A 83 21.71 19.49 10.11
CA VAL A 83 20.37 18.90 10.04
C VAL A 83 20.37 17.68 9.13
N VAL A 84 19.70 16.62 9.58
CA VAL A 84 19.54 15.36 8.86
C VAL A 84 18.06 14.97 8.85
N LYS A 85 17.49 14.73 7.68
CA LYS A 85 16.15 14.15 7.54
C LYS A 85 16.23 12.63 7.65
N SER A 86 15.47 12.01 8.56
CA SER A 86 15.39 10.54 8.67
C SER A 86 14.17 10.08 9.48
N PHE A 87 13.94 8.77 9.55
CA PHE A 87 12.95 8.05 10.38
C PHE A 87 11.46 8.39 10.17
N ASN A 88 11.13 9.40 9.38
CA ASN A 88 9.77 9.88 9.15
C ASN A 88 8.85 8.82 8.50
N VAL A 89 9.42 7.83 7.79
CA VAL A 89 8.71 6.68 7.19
C VAL A 89 8.37 5.57 8.20
N LEU A 90 8.94 5.63 9.41
CA LEU A 90 8.66 4.67 10.48
C LEU A 90 7.49 5.16 11.33
N SER A 91 6.52 4.29 11.57
CA SER A 91 5.46 4.58 12.54
C SER A 91 5.96 4.31 13.96
N ALA A 92 5.42 5.02 14.94
CA ALA A 92 5.72 4.76 16.35
C ALA A 92 5.46 3.29 16.72
N TYR A 93 4.35 2.72 16.23
CA TYR A 93 4.02 1.30 16.44
C TYR A 93 5.11 0.35 15.90
N ALA A 94 5.67 0.63 14.71
CA ALA A 94 6.72 -0.20 14.13
C ALA A 94 8.02 -0.12 14.95
N LEU A 95 8.36 1.07 15.46
CA LEU A 95 9.51 1.27 16.34
C LEU A 95 9.34 0.58 17.70
N GLU A 96 8.13 0.56 18.25
CA GLU A 96 7.87 -0.08 19.55
C GLU A 96 7.83 -1.61 19.48
N ASN A 97 7.32 -2.16 18.38
CA ASN A 97 7.10 -3.59 18.22
C ASN A 97 8.15 -4.26 17.30
N ASN A 98 9.19 -3.52 16.89
CA ASN A 98 10.26 -4.02 16.01
C ASN A 98 9.74 -4.69 14.73
N VAL A 99 8.65 -4.15 14.16
CA VAL A 99 7.99 -4.75 12.99
C VAL A 99 8.83 -4.52 11.74
N GLN A 100 9.16 -5.60 11.03
CA GLN A 100 9.79 -5.57 9.70
C GLN A 100 11.12 -4.79 9.61
N GLN A 101 11.93 -4.80 10.67
CA GLN A 101 13.18 -4.02 10.73
C GLN A 101 14.05 -4.17 9.47
N GLN A 102 14.38 -5.39 9.05
CA GLN A 102 15.24 -5.62 7.87
C GLN A 102 14.58 -5.31 6.51
N ALA A 103 13.26 -5.43 6.41
CA ALA A 103 12.54 -5.19 5.17
C ALA A 103 12.26 -3.69 4.94
N LYS A 104 12.26 -2.89 6.01
CA LYS A 104 11.87 -1.49 5.94
C LYS A 104 13.07 -0.59 5.65
N GLN A 105 12.99 0.11 4.52
CA GLN A 105 13.97 1.11 4.12
C GLN A 105 13.74 2.42 4.86
N VAL A 106 14.81 3.01 5.37
CA VAL A 106 14.79 4.31 6.04
C VAL A 106 15.69 5.28 5.26
N PRO A 107 15.09 6.25 4.55
CA PRO A 107 15.85 7.22 3.78
C PRO A 107 16.52 8.24 4.70
N VAL A 108 17.73 8.67 4.33
CA VAL A 108 18.51 9.68 5.05
C VAL A 108 19.00 10.74 4.07
N ALA A 109 18.77 12.01 4.37
CA ALA A 109 19.27 13.15 3.58
C ALA A 109 19.89 14.23 4.46
N SER A 110 21.03 14.77 4.04
CA SER A 110 21.71 15.90 4.69
C SER A 110 22.79 16.47 3.77
N ASP A 111 23.03 17.78 3.88
CA ASP A 111 24.13 18.47 3.20
C ASP A 111 25.50 18.20 3.85
N TRP A 112 25.51 17.65 5.07
CA TRP A 112 26.72 17.34 5.83
C TRP A 112 27.05 15.84 5.72
N PRO A 113 28.08 15.44 4.95
CA PRO A 113 28.36 14.03 4.68
C PRO A 113 28.62 13.20 5.94
N GLU A 114 29.33 13.79 6.92
CA GLU A 114 29.68 13.11 8.17
C GLU A 114 28.45 12.90 9.08
N ALA A 115 27.58 13.90 9.21
CA ALA A 115 26.30 13.73 9.91
C ALA A 115 25.44 12.66 9.22
N ARG A 116 25.37 12.69 7.87
CA ARG A 116 24.62 11.70 7.08
C ARG A 116 25.12 10.29 7.34
N ARG A 117 26.45 10.07 7.30
CA ARG A 117 27.08 8.78 7.58
C ARG A 117 26.75 8.26 8.98
N ARG A 118 26.88 9.10 10.00
CA ARG A 118 26.54 8.73 11.38
C ARG A 118 25.07 8.31 11.54
N VAL A 119 24.16 8.99 10.85
CA VAL A 119 22.72 8.65 10.89
C VAL A 119 22.42 7.36 10.10
N LEU A 120 23.08 7.13 8.95
CA LEU A 120 22.98 5.87 8.22
C LEU A 120 23.44 4.67 9.08
N GLU A 121 24.53 4.85 9.83
CA GLU A 121 25.03 3.85 10.78
C GLU A 121 24.06 3.62 11.94
N LEU A 122 23.48 4.68 12.50
CA LEU A 122 22.45 4.57 13.53
C LEU A 122 21.24 3.76 13.03
N VAL A 123 20.76 4.05 11.82
CA VAL A 123 19.65 3.31 11.20
C VAL A 123 19.99 1.82 11.08
N LYS A 124 21.22 1.50 10.65
CA LYS A 124 21.69 0.11 10.54
C LYS A 124 21.79 -0.58 11.90
N GLN A 125 22.27 0.12 12.93
CA GLN A 125 22.35 -0.39 14.31
C GLN A 125 20.96 -0.67 14.90
N MET A 126 19.95 0.10 14.51
CA MET A 126 18.55 -0.14 14.86
C MET A 126 17.92 -1.32 14.10
N GLY A 127 18.65 -1.99 13.21
CA GLY A 127 18.20 -3.15 12.43
C GLY A 127 17.47 -2.81 11.13
N TYR A 128 17.40 -1.53 10.75
CA TYR A 128 16.73 -1.08 9.53
C TYR A 128 17.67 -1.04 8.32
N SER A 129 17.09 -0.98 7.11
CA SER A 129 17.87 -0.82 5.87
C SER A 129 18.05 0.67 5.54
N PRO A 130 19.24 1.26 5.74
CA PRO A 130 19.46 2.67 5.43
C PRO A 130 19.51 2.92 3.92
N VAL A 131 18.91 4.02 3.46
CA VAL A 131 18.96 4.48 2.06
C VAL A 131 19.50 5.90 2.02
N ASP A 132 20.70 6.09 1.49
CA ASP A 132 21.26 7.44 1.29
C ASP A 132 20.53 8.14 0.13
N LYS A 133 19.87 9.26 0.44
CA LYS A 133 19.20 10.14 -0.53
C LYS A 133 20.04 11.35 -0.91
N GLY A 134 21.21 11.52 -0.30
CA GLY A 134 22.16 12.59 -0.61
C GLY A 134 21.85 13.91 0.12
N PRO A 135 21.90 15.06 -0.58
CA PRO A 135 21.76 16.39 0.03
C PRO A 135 20.36 16.67 0.62
N LEU A 136 20.27 17.66 1.51
CA LEU A 136 19.07 17.99 2.27
C LEU A 136 17.89 18.41 1.38
N LYS A 137 18.13 18.90 0.17
CA LYS A 137 17.08 19.20 -0.83
C LYS A 137 16.13 18.02 -1.11
N PHE A 138 16.61 16.78 -0.94
CA PHE A 138 15.79 15.58 -1.11
C PHE A 138 14.93 15.23 0.12
N ALA A 139 15.05 15.99 1.22
CA ALA A 139 14.19 15.85 2.39
C ALA A 139 12.71 16.02 2.03
N ARG A 140 12.40 16.86 1.06
CA ARG A 140 11.03 17.03 0.54
C ARG A 140 10.46 15.74 -0.03
N ASP A 141 11.23 15.04 -0.86
CA ASP A 141 10.79 13.77 -1.46
C ASP A 141 10.58 12.72 -0.36
N ILE A 142 11.45 12.72 0.66
CA ILE A 142 11.35 11.86 1.83
C ILE A 142 10.07 12.15 2.64
N GLU A 143 9.75 13.43 2.86
CA GLU A 143 8.56 13.88 3.59
C GLU A 143 7.25 13.55 2.86
N ALA A 144 7.29 13.44 1.54
CA ALA A 144 6.14 13.06 0.73
C ALA A 144 5.83 11.55 0.78
N ILE A 145 6.80 10.70 1.11
CA ILE A 145 6.64 9.22 1.09
C ILE A 145 5.40 8.77 1.88
N PRO A 146 5.19 9.17 3.15
CA PRO A 146 4.06 8.67 3.92
C PRO A 146 2.69 9.15 3.42
N LEU A 147 2.65 10.25 2.64
CA LEU A 147 1.42 10.81 2.08
C LEU A 147 1.02 10.16 0.74
N GLN A 148 1.93 9.44 0.09
CA GLN A 148 1.68 8.84 -1.21
C GLN A 148 1.04 7.45 -1.06
N LEU A 149 -0.24 7.35 -1.44
CA LEU A 149 -0.91 6.05 -1.58
C LEU A 149 -0.78 5.55 -3.02
N MET A 150 0.04 4.50 -3.21
CA MET A 150 0.18 3.75 -4.46
C MET A 150 0.29 4.65 -5.71
N PRO A 151 1.33 5.51 -5.82
CA PRO A 151 1.41 6.54 -6.86
C PRO A 151 1.34 5.98 -8.28
N SER A 152 1.94 4.80 -8.51
CA SER A 152 1.93 4.12 -9.81
C SER A 152 0.56 3.56 -10.22
N TRP A 153 -0.39 3.45 -9.28
CA TRP A 153 -1.71 2.85 -9.55
C TRP A 153 -2.74 3.83 -10.09
N ARG A 154 -2.45 5.14 -10.07
CA ARG A 154 -3.39 6.15 -10.57
C ARG A 154 -3.81 5.90 -12.03
N LYS A 155 -2.85 5.64 -12.93
CA LYS A 155 -3.13 5.39 -14.35
C LYS A 155 -3.83 4.04 -14.58
N PRO A 156 -3.36 2.90 -14.03
CA PRO A 156 -4.08 1.63 -14.09
C PRO A 156 -5.53 1.74 -13.63
N MET A 157 -5.78 2.37 -12.48
CA MET A 157 -7.14 2.52 -11.93
C MET A 157 -8.04 3.36 -12.87
N MET A 158 -7.51 4.41 -13.50
CA MET A 158 -8.26 5.19 -14.49
C MET A 158 -8.62 4.37 -15.73
N VAL A 159 -7.69 3.57 -16.24
CA VAL A 159 -7.93 2.71 -17.41
C VAL A 159 -8.96 1.64 -17.09
N ILE A 160 -8.78 0.92 -15.97
CA ILE A 160 -9.73 -0.10 -15.51
C ILE A 160 -11.11 0.50 -15.29
N GLY A 161 -11.20 1.65 -14.61
CA GLY A 161 -12.47 2.35 -14.40
C GLY A 161 -13.13 2.78 -15.71
N SER A 162 -12.35 3.28 -16.66
CA SER A 162 -12.86 3.70 -17.98
C SER A 162 -13.38 2.51 -18.79
N LEU A 163 -12.64 1.41 -18.83
CA LEU A 163 -13.08 0.17 -19.50
C LEU A 163 -14.32 -0.41 -18.83
N PHE A 164 -14.40 -0.36 -17.50
CA PHE A 164 -15.56 -0.82 -16.75
C PHE A 164 -16.82 0.00 -17.07
N VAL A 165 -16.71 1.34 -17.06
CA VAL A 165 -17.81 2.24 -17.44
C VAL A 165 -18.22 2.03 -18.89
N PHE A 166 -17.26 1.96 -19.81
CA PHE A 166 -17.55 1.72 -21.23
C PHE A 166 -18.27 0.39 -21.46
N HIS A 167 -17.78 -0.69 -20.84
CA HIS A 167 -18.43 -2.00 -20.90
C HIS A 167 -19.85 -1.95 -20.34
N TYR A 168 -20.06 -1.23 -19.23
CA TYR A 168 -21.38 -1.08 -18.63
C TYR A 168 -22.35 -0.29 -19.51
N LEU A 169 -21.88 0.78 -20.16
CA LEU A 169 -22.67 1.55 -21.12
C LEU A 169 -23.05 0.70 -22.35
N LEU A 170 -22.15 -0.15 -22.86
CA LEU A 170 -22.46 -1.08 -23.94
C LEU A 170 -23.53 -2.11 -23.53
N LEU A 171 -23.42 -2.68 -22.32
CA LEU A 171 -24.43 -3.60 -21.79
C LEU A 171 -25.78 -2.89 -21.61
N LEU A 172 -25.79 -1.67 -21.07
CA LEU A 172 -26.99 -0.87 -20.91
C LEU A 172 -27.65 -0.59 -22.26
N PHE A 173 -26.88 -0.13 -23.25
CA PHE A 173 -27.36 0.13 -24.60
C PHE A 173 -27.95 -1.14 -25.25
N LYS A 174 -27.24 -2.27 -25.15
CA LYS A 174 -27.71 -3.57 -25.64
C LYS A 174 -29.01 -4.00 -24.96
N THR A 175 -29.12 -3.81 -23.65
CA THR A 175 -30.34 -4.11 -22.89
C THR A 175 -31.50 -3.20 -23.29
N MET A 176 -31.28 -1.90 -23.45
CA MET A 176 -32.32 -0.96 -23.88
C MET A 176 -32.82 -1.29 -25.30
N PHE A 177 -31.90 -1.58 -26.22
CA PHE A 177 -32.23 -1.95 -27.60
C PHE A 177 -32.97 -3.30 -27.66
N ASN A 178 -32.51 -4.30 -26.91
CA ASN A 178 -33.17 -5.60 -26.82
C ASN A 178 -34.55 -5.51 -26.17
N ASN A 179 -34.74 -4.71 -25.12
CA ASN A 179 -36.05 -4.52 -24.49
C ASN A 179 -37.01 -3.71 -25.36
N ALA A 180 -36.50 -2.79 -26.20
CA ALA A 180 -37.31 -2.07 -27.17
C ALA A 180 -37.77 -2.99 -28.32
N LEU A 181 -36.96 -3.97 -28.72
CA LEU A 181 -37.30 -4.95 -29.77
C LEU A 181 -38.10 -6.16 -29.28
N TYR A 182 -37.84 -6.64 -28.06
CA TYR A 182 -38.46 -7.82 -27.46
C TYR A 182 -39.20 -7.40 -26.18
N LYS A 183 -40.49 -7.06 -26.32
CA LYS A 183 -41.38 -6.60 -25.24
C LYS A 183 -41.21 -7.42 -23.95
N GLY A 184 -40.72 -6.75 -22.88
CA GLY A 184 -41.35 -6.89 -21.56
C GLY A 184 -40.61 -7.59 -20.41
N HIS A 185 -39.33 -7.94 -20.49
CA HIS A 185 -38.67 -8.62 -19.36
C HIS A 185 -37.45 -7.90 -18.76
N ILE A 186 -37.71 -6.73 -18.18
CA ILE A 186 -36.72 -5.89 -17.48
C ILE A 186 -35.92 -6.68 -16.42
N ILE A 187 -36.59 -7.56 -15.66
CA ILE A 187 -35.97 -8.36 -14.60
C ILE A 187 -34.90 -9.32 -15.16
N TYR A 188 -35.18 -10.02 -16.26
CA TYR A 188 -34.21 -10.93 -16.88
C TYR A 188 -33.03 -10.18 -17.48
N SER A 189 -33.24 -8.97 -18.02
CA SER A 189 -32.15 -8.14 -18.51
C SER A 189 -31.24 -7.64 -17.38
N LEU A 190 -31.81 -7.30 -16.22
CA LEU A 190 -31.06 -6.86 -15.04
C LEU A 190 -30.23 -8.02 -14.46
N LEU A 191 -30.84 -9.21 -14.31
CA LEU A 191 -30.15 -10.44 -13.90
C LEU A 191 -29.04 -10.85 -14.89
N PHE A 192 -29.28 -10.68 -16.19
CA PHE A 192 -28.25 -10.90 -17.23
C PHE A 192 -27.09 -9.90 -17.08
N MET A 193 -27.37 -8.63 -16.81
CA MET A 193 -26.34 -7.61 -16.59
C MET A 193 -25.49 -7.92 -15.35
N VAL A 194 -26.11 -8.28 -14.21
CA VAL A 194 -25.40 -8.70 -12.98
C VAL A 194 -24.54 -9.94 -13.25
N ARG A 195 -25.05 -10.92 -14.02
CA ARG A 195 -24.27 -12.09 -14.44
C ARG A 195 -23.05 -11.71 -15.30
N GLN A 196 -23.20 -10.76 -16.24
CA GLN A 196 -22.09 -10.28 -17.07
C GLN A 196 -21.06 -9.50 -16.26
N MET A 197 -21.45 -8.81 -15.19
CA MET A 197 -20.51 -8.17 -14.25
C MET A 197 -19.63 -9.21 -13.54
N CYS A 198 -20.23 -10.31 -13.05
CA CYS A 198 -19.47 -11.42 -12.44
C CYS A 198 -18.57 -12.14 -13.47
N LEU A 199 -19.03 -12.28 -14.72
CA LEU A 199 -18.26 -12.89 -15.81
C LEU A 199 -17.16 -11.98 -16.34
N GLY A 200 -17.33 -10.65 -16.31
CA GLY A 200 -16.29 -9.70 -16.70
C GLY A 200 -15.02 -9.87 -15.87
N VAL A 201 -15.13 -10.22 -14.59
CA VAL A 201 -13.99 -10.57 -13.74
C VAL A 201 -13.37 -11.92 -14.16
N ALA A 202 -14.18 -12.88 -14.60
CA ALA A 202 -13.74 -14.21 -15.05
C ALA A 202 -13.09 -14.22 -16.45
N VAL A 203 -13.53 -13.34 -17.37
CA VAL A 203 -12.90 -13.16 -18.70
C VAL A 203 -11.45 -12.67 -18.57
N TRP A 204 -11.14 -11.92 -17.51
CA TRP A 204 -9.79 -11.43 -17.23
C TRP A 204 -8.95 -12.39 -16.38
N SER A 205 -9.51 -13.48 -15.84
CA SER A 205 -8.76 -14.42 -14.99
C SER A 205 -7.93 -15.45 -15.77
N GLY A 206 -7.81 -15.34 -17.10
CA GLY A 206 -7.01 -16.22 -17.97
C GLY A 206 -7.48 -17.69 -18.04
N THR A 207 -8.43 -18.07 -17.18
CA THR A 207 -9.00 -19.41 -17.06
C THR A 207 -10.30 -19.58 -17.82
N TYR A 208 -10.87 -18.51 -18.37
CA TYR A 208 -12.13 -18.55 -19.13
C TYR A 208 -11.96 -17.88 -20.50
N ASP A 209 -11.76 -18.70 -21.54
CA ASP A 209 -11.85 -18.27 -22.92
C ASP A 209 -13.26 -18.61 -23.45
N PRO A 210 -14.13 -17.63 -23.69
CA PRO A 210 -15.49 -17.86 -24.18
C PRO A 210 -15.55 -18.24 -25.68
N LEU A 211 -14.43 -18.20 -26.41
CA LEU A 211 -14.36 -18.51 -27.85
C LEU A 211 -13.74 -19.90 -28.13
N VAL A 212 -13.06 -20.50 -27.16
CA VAL A 212 -12.52 -21.86 -27.26
C VAL A 212 -13.52 -22.84 -26.65
N TRP A 213 -14.51 -23.24 -27.44
CA TRP A 213 -15.31 -24.43 -27.14
C TRP A 213 -14.50 -25.65 -27.58
N GLU A 214 -13.80 -26.28 -26.64
CA GLU A 214 -13.28 -27.63 -26.89
C GLU A 214 -14.48 -28.60 -26.92
N PRO A 215 -14.69 -29.35 -28.02
CA PRO A 215 -15.77 -30.33 -28.07
C PRO A 215 -15.58 -31.37 -26.96
N PRO A 216 -16.65 -31.80 -26.26
CA PRO A 216 -16.55 -32.80 -25.22
C PRO A 216 -15.99 -34.11 -25.78
N PHE A 217 -15.15 -34.78 -24.99
CA PHE A 217 -14.75 -36.15 -25.28
C PHE A 217 -15.95 -37.06 -25.03
N VAL A 218 -16.41 -37.78 -26.04
CA VAL A 218 -17.52 -38.73 -25.91
C VAL A 218 -16.94 -40.08 -25.55
N ALA A 219 -17.27 -40.57 -24.35
CA ALA A 219 -16.91 -41.91 -23.91
C ALA A 219 -18.13 -42.82 -23.99
N SER A 220 -17.97 -44.00 -24.59
CA SER A 220 -19.01 -45.04 -24.58
C SER A 220 -18.83 -45.89 -23.32
N LEU A 221 -19.78 -45.82 -22.40
CA LEU A 221 -19.77 -46.62 -21.17
C LEU A 221 -20.93 -47.62 -21.17
N ASP A 222 -20.64 -48.85 -20.75
CA ASP A 222 -21.67 -49.86 -20.51
C ASP A 222 -22.31 -49.63 -19.15
N VAL A 223 -23.49 -49.01 -19.15
CA VAL A 223 -24.26 -48.73 -17.93
C VAL A 223 -25.15 -49.92 -17.64
N ARG A 224 -25.02 -50.48 -16.43
CA ARG A 224 -25.86 -51.58 -15.95
C ARG A 224 -27.21 -51.02 -15.50
N VAL A 225 -28.24 -51.22 -16.31
CA VAL A 225 -29.59 -50.69 -16.04
C VAL A 225 -30.38 -51.62 -15.10
N ASN A 226 -30.09 -52.93 -15.11
CA ASN A 226 -30.66 -53.94 -14.21
C ASN A 226 -29.66 -55.08 -13.97
N SER A 227 -29.96 -56.03 -13.06
CA SER A 227 -29.03 -57.12 -12.66
C SER A 227 -28.49 -57.98 -13.82
N THR A 228 -29.15 -57.99 -14.98
CA THR A 228 -28.80 -58.82 -16.15
C THR A 228 -28.61 -58.05 -17.46
N THR A 229 -28.77 -56.72 -17.50
CA THR A 229 -28.71 -55.96 -18.77
C THR A 229 -27.73 -54.79 -18.69
N LEU A 230 -26.73 -54.81 -19.57
CA LEU A 230 -25.80 -53.71 -19.82
C LEU A 230 -26.23 -52.98 -21.09
N VAL A 231 -26.31 -51.66 -21.02
CA VAL A 231 -26.64 -50.79 -22.15
C VAL A 231 -25.47 -49.84 -22.37
N THR A 232 -24.87 -49.90 -23.56
CA THR A 232 -23.82 -48.96 -23.95
C THR A 232 -24.44 -47.59 -24.19
N GLN A 233 -24.02 -46.59 -23.42
CA GLN A 233 -24.45 -45.21 -23.56
C GLN A 233 -23.26 -44.29 -23.80
N GLU A 234 -23.39 -43.42 -24.78
CA GLU A 234 -22.42 -42.36 -25.05
C GLU A 234 -22.64 -41.21 -24.08
N ILE A 235 -21.64 -40.95 -23.23
CA ILE A 235 -21.69 -39.90 -22.22
C ILE A 235 -20.61 -38.86 -22.56
N PRO A 236 -20.99 -37.58 -22.77
CA PRO A 236 -20.02 -36.52 -22.99
C PRO A 236 -19.29 -36.20 -21.68
N ILE A 237 -17.98 -36.33 -21.68
CA ILE A 237 -17.11 -36.02 -20.54
C ILE A 237 -16.39 -34.69 -20.81
N TYR A 238 -16.60 -33.74 -19.91
CA TYR A 238 -15.96 -32.42 -19.97
C TYR A 238 -14.72 -32.38 -19.07
N SER A 239 -13.58 -32.02 -19.64
CA SER A 239 -12.32 -31.83 -18.91
C SER A 239 -12.41 -30.56 -18.01
N ASN A 240 -12.43 -30.78 -16.69
CA ASN A 240 -12.04 -29.85 -15.62
C ASN A 240 -12.49 -28.36 -15.71
N ARG A 241 -13.68 -28.06 -16.23
CA ARG A 241 -14.28 -26.73 -16.07
C ARG A 241 -15.70 -26.80 -15.53
N MET A 242 -15.95 -25.99 -14.51
CA MET A 242 -17.25 -25.87 -13.84
C MET A 242 -18.34 -25.44 -14.84
N SER A 243 -19.25 -26.35 -15.18
CA SER A 243 -20.47 -26.06 -15.91
C SER A 243 -21.61 -25.88 -14.92
N LEU A 244 -22.21 -24.69 -14.87
CA LEU A 244 -23.34 -24.33 -13.99
C LEU A 244 -24.68 -25.00 -14.39
N ARG A 245 -24.65 -26.07 -15.21
CA ARG A 245 -25.86 -26.77 -15.67
C ARG A 245 -26.35 -27.91 -14.76
N GLY A 246 -25.68 -28.20 -13.65
CA GLY A 246 -26.16 -29.19 -12.68
C GLY A 246 -26.12 -30.63 -13.20
N GLU A 247 -25.21 -30.95 -14.12
CA GLU A 247 -24.97 -32.32 -14.57
C GLU A 247 -23.94 -33.03 -13.67
N LEU A 248 -24.14 -34.33 -13.47
CA LEU A 248 -23.42 -35.18 -12.53
C LEU A 248 -21.94 -35.30 -12.93
N PHE A 249 -21.02 -34.86 -12.07
CA PHE A 249 -19.57 -35.00 -12.31
C PHE A 249 -19.10 -36.39 -11.87
N LEU A 250 -18.61 -37.20 -12.81
CA LEU A 250 -17.78 -38.36 -12.48
C LEU A 250 -16.31 -37.94 -12.58
N THR A 251 -15.73 -37.55 -11.44
CA THR A 251 -14.27 -37.41 -11.30
C THR A 251 -13.66 -38.80 -11.14
N PHE A 252 -13.01 -39.32 -12.19
CA PHE A 252 -12.06 -40.42 -12.03
C PHE A 252 -10.77 -39.84 -11.43
N GLY A 253 -10.58 -40.03 -10.12
CA GLY A 253 -9.24 -40.02 -9.55
C GLY A 253 -8.55 -41.31 -9.97
N MET A 254 -7.26 -41.19 -10.34
CA MET A 254 -6.34 -42.25 -10.81
C MET A 254 -6.78 -43.71 -10.63
#